data_AF-A0A954QIK7-F1
#
_entry.id   AF-A0A954QIK7-F1
#
_cell.length_a   1.000
_cell.length_b   1.000
_cell.length_c   1.000
_cell.angle_alpha   90.00
_cell.angle_beta   90.00
_cell.angle_gamma   90.00
#
_symmetry.space_group_name_H-M   'P 1'
#
loop_
_entity.id
_entity.type
_entity.pdbx_description
1 polymer ?
#
loop_
_entity_poly.entity_id
_entity_poly.type
_entity_poly.pdbx_seq_one_letter_code
_entity_poly.pdbx_strand_id
1 'polypeptide(L)'
;NADPPAIVGVAKVVREGYPDHTALDPNDKHFDPKSTADNPRWYMVDIQLEEVFAHPLALPELRDVKALAKMELLRKGSRLSVQPVRKSEFDWVVRAGKGK
;
A
#
# COMPACT_ATOMS: atom_id res chain seq x y z
N ASN A 1 10.68 3.21 -8.46
CA ASN A 1 9.24 3.17 -8.75
C ASN A 1 9.01 2.63 -10.15
N ALA A 2 7.84 2.04 -10.41
CA ALA A 2 7.46 1.46 -11.71
C ALA A 2 6.86 2.50 -12.67
N ASP A 3 6.83 2.17 -13.96
CA ASP A 3 6.25 2.98 -15.04
C ASP A 3 5.43 2.10 -16.01
N PRO A 4 4.08 2.20 -16.05
CA PRO A 4 3.24 2.91 -15.10
C PRO A 4 3.13 2.15 -13.75
N PRO A 5 2.86 2.85 -12.64
CA PRO A 5 2.48 2.20 -11.39
C PRO A 5 1.09 1.56 -11.51
N ALA A 6 0.88 0.43 -10.84
CA ALA A 6 -0.35 -0.35 -10.91
C ALA A 6 -0.69 -1.04 -9.57
N ILE A 7 -1.97 -1.38 -9.39
CA ILE A 7 -2.42 -2.32 -8.38
C ILE A 7 -2.33 -3.73 -8.98
N VAL A 8 -1.58 -4.62 -8.34
CA VAL A 8 -1.22 -5.95 -8.91
C VAL A 8 -1.80 -7.13 -8.15
N GLY A 9 -2.46 -6.90 -7.01
CA GLY A 9 -3.01 -7.98 -6.19
C GLY A 9 -3.48 -7.52 -4.82
N VAL A 10 -3.78 -8.50 -3.97
CA VAL A 10 -4.21 -8.34 -2.59
C VAL A 10 -3.23 -9.07 -1.67
N ALA A 11 -2.91 -8.42 -0.57
CA ALA A 11 -2.21 -9.03 0.55
C ALA A 11 -3.04 -8.83 1.83
N LYS A 12 -2.83 -9.73 2.79
CA LYS A 12 -3.48 -9.72 4.10
C LYS A 12 -2.44 -9.41 5.17
N VAL A 13 -2.79 -8.54 6.12
CA VAL A 13 -1.99 -8.34 7.33
C VAL A 13 -2.13 -9.59 8.21
N VAL A 14 -1.00 -10.23 8.52
CA VAL A 14 -0.91 -11.43 9.37
C VAL A 14 -0.29 -11.14 10.72
N ARG A 15 0.38 -9.99 10.88
CA ARG A 15 0.85 -9.46 12.16
C ARG A 15 0.56 -7.97 12.22
N GLU A 16 -0.10 -7.55 13.29
CA GLU A 16 -0.38 -6.13 13.56
C GLU A 16 0.89 -5.34 13.84
N GLY A 17 0.76 -4.01 13.95
CA GLY A 17 1.88 -3.07 14.04
C GLY A 17 2.87 -3.40 15.15
N TYR A 18 4.15 -3.48 14.81
CA TYR A 18 5.25 -3.65 15.75
C TYR A 18 6.46 -2.79 15.33
N PRO A 19 7.40 -2.47 16.24
CA PRO A 19 8.54 -1.62 15.93
C PRO A 19 9.35 -2.12 14.73
N ASP A 20 9.64 -1.21 13.79
CA ASP A 20 10.48 -1.50 12.64
C ASP A 20 11.96 -1.50 13.05
N HIS A 21 12.59 -2.68 13.03
CA HIS A 21 13.98 -2.84 13.42
C HIS A 21 14.96 -2.25 12.39
N THR A 22 14.55 -2.08 11.13
CA THR A 22 15.41 -1.49 10.08
C THR A 22 15.75 -0.03 10.37
N ALA A 23 14.84 0.68 11.05
CA ALA A 23 15.08 2.05 11.49
C ALA A 23 16.20 2.18 12.54
N LEU A 24 16.64 1.07 13.16
CA LEU A 24 17.70 1.03 14.17
C LEU A 24 19.07 0.62 13.60
N ASP A 25 19.14 0.11 12.37
CA ASP A 25 20.39 -0.34 11.74
C ASP A 25 21.06 0.79 10.95
N PRO A 26 22.24 1.29 11.34
CA PRO A 26 22.95 2.37 10.65
C PRO A 26 23.33 2.07 9.19
N ASN A 27 23.32 0.80 8.79
CA ASN A 27 23.63 0.39 7.42
C ASN A 27 22.37 0.26 6.54
N ASP A 28 21.17 0.30 7.14
CA ASP A 28 19.93 0.27 6.37
C ASP A 28 19.67 1.64 5.73
N LYS A 29 19.08 1.63 4.54
CA LYS A 29 18.67 2.85 3.82
C LYS A 29 17.63 3.68 4.58
N HIS A 30 16.86 3.06 5.47
CA HIS A 30 15.79 3.70 6.24
C HIS A 30 16.18 3.94 7.71
N PHE A 31 17.48 3.87 8.05
CA PHE A 31 17.98 4.21 9.38
C PHE A 31 17.47 5.58 9.86
N ASP A 32 17.00 5.64 11.10
CA ASP A 32 16.63 6.88 11.79
C ASP A 32 17.42 7.02 13.10
N PRO A 33 18.43 7.91 13.17
CA PRO A 33 19.25 8.08 14.37
C PRO A 33 18.48 8.59 15.59
N LYS A 34 17.22 9.01 15.44
CA LYS A 34 16.34 9.44 16.53
C LYS A 34 15.37 8.35 17.00
N SER A 35 15.32 7.21 16.32
CA SER A 35 14.52 6.05 16.75
C SER A 35 15.36 5.18 17.69
N THR A 36 14.77 4.71 18.78
CA THR A 36 15.44 3.80 19.74
C THR A 36 14.54 2.59 20.03
N ALA A 37 15.10 1.54 20.62
CA ALA A 37 14.32 0.36 21.01
C ALA A 37 13.21 0.69 22.04
N ASP A 38 13.51 1.57 23.00
CA ASP A 38 12.56 2.00 24.03
C ASP A 38 11.57 3.07 23.54
N ASN A 39 11.90 3.78 22.46
CA ASN A 39 11.05 4.81 21.85
C ASN A 39 11.06 4.69 20.31
N PRO A 40 10.43 3.64 19.75
CA PRO A 40 10.43 3.42 18.32
C PRO A 40 9.53 4.43 17.62
N ARG A 41 10.06 5.09 16.59
CA ARG A 41 9.32 6.07 15.78
C ARG A 41 8.62 5.45 14.57
N TRP A 42 9.07 4.27 14.16
CA TRP A 42 8.63 3.55 12.98
C TRP A 42 8.05 2.20 13.34
N TYR A 43 6.96 1.84 12.69
CA TYR A 43 6.24 0.59 12.88
C TYR A 43 5.99 -0.05 11.53
N MET A 44 6.03 -1.38 11.51
CA MET A 44 5.72 -2.20 10.34
C MET A 44 4.71 -3.30 10.69
N VAL A 45 4.22 -3.96 9.65
CA VAL A 45 3.31 -5.11 9.74
C VAL A 45 3.88 -6.23 8.89
N ASP A 46 3.50 -7.46 9.21
CA ASP A 46 3.76 -8.59 8.31
C ASP A 46 2.55 -8.79 7.42
N ILE A 47 2.80 -8.94 6.12
CA ILE A 47 1.77 -9.24 5.14
C ILE A 47 2.01 -10.61 4.49
N GLN A 48 0.92 -11.29 4.17
CA GLN A 48 0.91 -12.51 3.39
C GLN A 48 0.23 -12.22 2.06
N LEU A 49 0.80 -12.73 0.97
CA LEU A 49 0.15 -12.70 -0.34
C LEU A 49 -1.17 -13.48 -0.26
N GLU A 50 -2.27 -12.83 -0.64
CA GLU A 50 -3.59 -13.46 -0.72
C GLU A 50 -3.91 -13.79 -2.17
N GLU A 51 -3.68 -12.84 -3.08
CA GLU A 51 -4.08 -12.97 -4.47
C GLU A 51 -3.23 -12.11 -5.40
N VAL A 52 -2.90 -12.66 -6.58
CA VAL A 52 -2.29 -11.91 -7.68
C VAL A 52 -3.37 -11.68 -8.74
N PHE A 53 -3.52 -10.44 -9.21
CA PHE A 53 -4.50 -10.09 -10.22
C PHE A 53 -4.06 -10.59 -11.60
N ALA A 54 -5.00 -11.21 -12.33
CA ALA A 54 -4.81 -11.59 -13.73
C ALA A 54 -4.67 -10.35 -14.64
N HIS A 55 -5.28 -9.24 -14.23
CA HIS A 55 -5.20 -7.95 -14.91
C HIS A 55 -4.68 -6.88 -13.94
N PRO A 56 -3.38 -6.54 -13.99
CA PRO A 56 -2.84 -5.38 -13.28
C PRO A 56 -3.61 -4.11 -13.65
N LEU A 57 -3.99 -3.31 -12.65
CA LEU A 57 -4.79 -2.10 -12.86
C LEU A 57 -3.88 -0.87 -12.84
N ALA A 58 -3.60 -0.30 -14.01
CA ALA A 58 -2.66 0.82 -14.12
C ALA A 58 -3.26 2.11 -13.56
N LEU A 59 -2.44 2.94 -12.90
CA LEU A 59 -2.89 4.18 -12.28
C LEU A 59 -3.64 5.12 -13.25
N PRO A 60 -3.23 5.29 -14.53
CA PRO A 60 -4.01 6.09 -15.49
C PRO A 60 -5.43 5.58 -15.69
N GLU A 61 -5.62 4.26 -15.81
CA GLU A 61 -6.94 3.64 -16.01
C GLU A 61 -7.86 3.88 -14.81
N LEU A 62 -7.32 3.81 -13.60
CA LEU A 62 -8.07 4.04 -12.36
C LEU A 62 -8.62 5.48 -12.28
N ARG A 63 -7.96 6.47 -12.91
CA ARG A 63 -8.40 7.87 -12.88
C ARG A 63 -9.72 8.11 -13.60
N ASP A 64 -10.04 7.29 -14.59
CA ASP A 64 -11.27 7.40 -15.38
C ASP A 64 -12.46 6.69 -14.71
N VAL A 65 -12.22 5.98 -13.61
CA VAL A 65 -13.24 5.20 -12.90
C VAL A 65 -13.98 6.07 -11.90
N LYS A 66 -15.22 6.46 -12.24
CA LYS A 66 -16.09 7.27 -11.35
C LYS A 66 -16.28 6.68 -9.96
N ALA A 67 -16.33 5.35 -9.83
CA ALA A 67 -16.49 4.66 -8.55
C ALA A 67 -15.30 4.88 -7.60
N LEU A 68 -14.12 5.25 -8.12
CA LEU A 68 -12.90 5.49 -7.36
C LEU A 68 -12.60 6.98 -7.18
N ALA A 69 -13.48 7.88 -7.61
CA ALA A 69 -13.21 9.33 -7.61
C ALA A 69 -12.86 9.93 -6.24
N LYS A 70 -13.21 9.24 -5.14
CA LYS A 70 -12.91 9.64 -3.75
C LYS A 70 -11.76 8.86 -3.11
N MET A 71 -11.11 7.96 -3.84
CA MET A 71 -10.02 7.14 -3.34
C MET A 71 -8.78 8.03 -3.12
N GLU A 72 -8.17 7.93 -1.94
CA GLU A 72 -7.01 8.75 -1.56
C GLU A 72 -5.86 8.64 -2.56
N LEU A 73 -5.67 7.45 -3.15
CA LEU A 73 -4.67 7.15 -4.18
C LEU A 73 -4.77 8.10 -5.39
N LEU A 74 -5.99 8.51 -5.74
CA LEU A 74 -6.24 9.33 -6.92
C LEU A 74 -6.24 10.83 -6.61
N ARG A 75 -6.23 11.22 -5.32
CA ARG A 75 -6.24 12.62 -4.90
C ARG A 75 -4.98 13.35 -5.40
N LYS A 76 -5.16 14.46 -6.10
CA LYS A 76 -4.05 15.29 -6.58
C LYS A 76 -3.17 15.73 -5.40
N GLY A 77 -1.87 15.50 -5.54
CA GLY A 77 -0.88 15.84 -4.51
C GLY A 77 -0.77 14.84 -3.36
N SER A 78 -1.53 13.74 -3.33
CA SER A 78 -1.31 12.71 -2.33
C SER A 78 0.10 12.11 -2.47
N ARG A 79 0.72 11.86 -1.31
CA ARG A 79 2.05 11.27 -1.12
C ARG A 79 2.04 10.18 -0.06
N LEU A 80 0.85 9.73 0.35
CA LEU A 80 0.70 8.67 1.35
C LEU A 80 1.05 7.32 0.71
N SER A 81 1.95 6.55 1.31
CA SER A 81 2.30 5.19 0.87
C SER A 81 1.35 4.14 1.45
N VAL A 82 0.76 4.41 2.62
CA VAL A 82 -0.25 3.58 3.27
C VAL A 82 -1.50 4.43 3.43
N GLN A 83 -2.63 3.90 2.99
CA GLN A 83 -3.87 4.67 2.88
C GLN A 83 -5.07 3.79 3.24
N PRO A 84 -6.09 4.33 3.92
CA PRO A 84 -7.36 3.64 4.06
C PRO A 84 -8.06 3.56 2.70
N VAL A 85 -8.73 2.44 2.44
CA VAL A 85 -9.55 2.22 1.24
C VAL A 85 -10.97 1.93 1.69
N ARG A 86 -11.97 2.59 1.09
CA ARG A 86 -13.37 2.30 1.42
C ARG A 86 -13.74 0.93 0.89
N LYS A 87 -14.64 0.23 1.59
CA LYS A 87 -15.11 -1.09 1.15
C LYS A 87 -15.56 -1.11 -0.32
N SER A 88 -16.34 -0.10 -0.75
CA SER A 88 -16.81 0.00 -2.14
C SER A 88 -15.69 0.15 -3.18
N GLU A 89 -14.60 0.84 -2.82
CA GLU A 89 -13.43 1.03 -3.69
C GLU A 89 -12.64 -0.28 -3.76
N PHE A 90 -12.41 -0.93 -2.61
CA PHE A 90 -11.74 -2.23 -2.52
C PHE A 90 -12.48 -3.31 -3.31
N ASP A 91 -13.79 -3.45 -3.10
CA ASP A 91 -14.63 -4.42 -3.80
C ASP A 91 -14.58 -4.23 -5.32
N TRP A 92 -14.53 -2.97 -5.78
CA TRP A 92 -14.40 -2.65 -7.21
C TRP A 92 -13.03 -3.07 -7.75
N VAL A 93 -11.94 -2.71 -7.05
CA VAL A 93 -10.56 -3.04 -7.42
C VAL A 93 -10.37 -4.56 -7.53
N VAL A 94 -10.82 -5.32 -6.53
CA VAL A 94 -10.71 -6.78 -6.53
C VAL A 94 -11.48 -7.39 -7.69
N ARG A 95 -12.71 -6.93 -7.96
CA ARG A 95 -13.49 -7.42 -9.11
C ARG A 95 -12.81 -7.11 -10.44
N ALA A 96 -12.26 -5.91 -10.59
CA ALA A 96 -11.58 -5.51 -11.81
C ALA A 96 -10.29 -6.31 -12.05
N GLY A 97 -9.49 -6.52 -10.99
CA GLY A 97 -8.21 -7.22 -11.08
C GLY A 97 -8.33 -8.73 -11.35
N LYS A 98 -9.41 -9.36 -10.87
CA LYS A 98 -9.72 -10.78 -11.13
C LYS A 98 -10.08 -11.08 -12.60
N GLY A 99 -10.50 -10.07 -13.36
CA GLY A 99 -11.17 -10.29 -14.64
C GLY A 99 -12.66 -10.62 -14.47
N LYS A 100 -13.43 -10.42 -15.54
CA LYS A 100 -14.83 -10.86 -15.62
C LYS A 100 -14.92 -12.38 -15.77
#